data_AF-A0A7S2VNM8-F1
#
_entry.id   AF-A0A7S2VNM8-F1
#
_cell.length_a   1.000
_cell.length_b   1.000
_cell.length_c   1.000
_cell.angle_alpha   90.00
_cell.angle_beta   90.00
_cell.angle_gamma   90.00
#
_symmetry.space_group_name_H-M   'P 1'
#
loop_
_entity.id
_entity.type
_entity.pdbx_description
1 polymer ?
#
loop_
_entity_poly.entity_id
_entity_poly.type
_entity_poly.pdbx_seq_one_letter_code
_entity_poly.pdbx_strand_id
1 'polypeptide(L)'
;RLRRAAAVRAAADAAADGPGESESSGNESDGADSESDLEDDELDFRWPLHGGAQVLAFSSRLFPPMKGYGLYPRLSAVNHSCDPSAEVVFAGSSRLLLVARRNLAAGEEVCISYIDHEVEEREERQKALDSYGFTCDCVRCRPATAKRKTKRKAAAAARRAGKRARAAA
;
A
#
# COMPACT_ATOMS: atom_id res chain seq x y z
N ARG A 1 -14.45 -11.81 18.16
CA ARG A 1 -13.99 -10.64 18.95
C ARG A 1 -12.84 -9.97 18.17
N LEU A 2 -13.06 -9.44 16.96
CA LEU A 2 -13.47 -8.04 16.66
C LEU A 2 -12.86 -7.00 17.61
N ARG A 3 -11.83 -6.29 17.11
CA ARG A 3 -11.54 -4.86 17.34
C ARG A 3 -10.14 -4.52 16.82
N ARG A 4 -10.05 -3.93 15.62
CA ARG A 4 -9.12 -2.86 15.21
C ARG A 4 -9.27 -2.57 13.71
N ALA A 5 -10.37 -1.92 13.36
CA ALA A 5 -10.62 -1.32 12.04
C ALA A 5 -11.23 0.10 12.21
N ALA A 6 -10.81 0.83 13.26
CA ALA A 6 -11.50 2.04 13.71
C ALA A 6 -10.57 3.22 14.03
N ALA A 7 -9.49 3.43 13.27
CA ALA A 7 -8.57 4.54 13.53
C ALA A 7 -8.13 5.32 12.28
N VAL A 8 -8.95 5.37 11.22
CA VAL A 8 -8.65 6.17 10.00
C VAL A 8 -9.71 7.27 9.73
N ARG A 9 -10.58 7.59 10.69
CA ARG A 9 -11.74 8.47 10.44
C ARG A 9 -11.75 9.84 11.13
N ALA A 10 -10.61 10.38 11.58
CA ALA A 10 -10.67 11.59 12.42
C ALA A 10 -9.62 12.68 12.14
N ALA A 11 -8.97 12.73 10.98
CA ALA A 11 -7.95 13.76 10.70
C ALA A 11 -8.16 14.55 9.40
N ALA A 12 -9.37 14.54 8.82
CA ALA A 12 -9.66 15.27 7.58
C ALA A 12 -10.25 16.68 7.81
N ASP A 13 -10.66 17.03 9.03
CA ASP A 13 -11.36 18.28 9.33
C ASP A 13 -10.63 19.10 10.40
N ALA A 14 -9.53 19.77 10.03
CA ALA A 14 -9.04 20.98 10.71
C ALA A 14 -7.77 21.53 10.04
N ALA A 15 -7.95 22.47 9.09
CA ALA A 15 -7.06 23.63 8.91
C ALA A 15 -7.60 24.52 7.78
N ALA A 16 -8.07 25.72 8.17
CA ALA A 16 -8.47 26.82 7.31
C ALA A 16 -7.48 27.99 7.43
N ASP A 17 -7.35 28.77 6.34
CA ASP A 17 -6.81 30.15 6.16
C ASP A 17 -5.34 30.45 6.55
N GLY A 18 -4.46 31.11 5.77
CA GLY A 18 -4.42 31.89 4.49
C GLY A 18 -2.95 32.40 4.30
N PRO A 19 -2.57 33.50 3.58
CA PRO A 19 -3.01 34.08 2.29
C PRO A 19 -1.83 34.31 1.26
N GLY A 20 -2.16 34.77 0.04
CA GLY A 20 -1.37 35.65 -0.87
C GLY A 20 -0.22 35.03 -1.70
N GLU A 21 -0.32 34.76 -3.01
CA GLU A 21 -0.47 35.62 -4.22
C GLU A 21 0.86 35.91 -4.94
N SER A 22 0.94 35.47 -6.21
CA SER A 22 1.67 36.16 -7.28
C SER A 22 1.12 35.71 -8.63
N GLU A 23 0.53 36.67 -9.32
CA GLU A 23 -0.14 36.53 -10.61
C GLU A 23 0.85 36.32 -11.76
N SER A 24 0.45 35.54 -12.76
CA SER A 24 1.08 35.54 -14.08
C SER A 24 -0.01 35.25 -15.11
N SER A 25 -0.48 36.33 -15.72
CA SER A 25 -1.37 36.42 -16.88
C SER A 25 -1.05 35.40 -17.97
N GLY A 26 -2.08 34.76 -18.54
CA GLY A 26 -1.92 33.86 -19.68
C GLY A 26 -3.25 33.37 -20.26
N ASN A 27 -3.93 34.29 -20.96
CA ASN A 27 -4.83 34.09 -22.10
C ASN A 27 -6.01 33.10 -22.00
N GLU A 28 -7.20 33.69 -21.99
CA GLU A 28 -8.49 33.04 -22.20
C GLU A 28 -8.59 32.51 -23.64
N SER A 29 -8.92 31.23 -23.79
CA SER A 29 -9.58 30.73 -24.98
C SER A 29 -10.67 29.77 -24.52
N ASP A 30 -11.90 30.25 -24.58
CA ASP A 30 -13.13 29.50 -24.32
C ASP A 30 -13.23 28.31 -25.29
N GLY A 31 -12.70 27.17 -24.87
CA GLY A 31 -13.09 25.87 -25.38
C GLY A 31 -14.28 25.41 -24.56
N ALA A 32 -15.48 25.53 -25.12
CA ALA A 32 -16.65 24.86 -24.58
C ALA A 32 -16.43 23.35 -24.74
N ASP A 33 -15.85 22.72 -23.73
CA ASP A 33 -15.86 21.27 -23.59
C ASP A 33 -17.33 20.88 -23.42
N SER A 34 -17.92 20.37 -24.49
CA SER A 34 -19.20 19.68 -24.40
C SER A 34 -18.99 18.52 -23.45
N GLU A 35 -19.51 18.66 -22.22
CA GLU A 35 -19.66 17.57 -21.28
C GLU A 35 -20.64 16.58 -21.90
N SER A 36 -20.15 15.72 -22.79
CA SER A 36 -20.89 14.52 -23.14
C SER A 36 -20.83 13.66 -21.88
N ASP A 37 -21.92 13.68 -21.12
CA ASP A 37 -22.25 12.70 -20.11
C ASP A 37 -22.10 11.31 -20.75
N LEU A 38 -20.89 10.76 -20.69
CA LEU A 38 -20.67 9.33 -20.91
C LEU A 38 -21.33 8.68 -19.71
N GLU A 39 -22.61 8.35 -19.85
CA GLU A 39 -23.31 7.46 -18.96
C GLU A 39 -22.46 6.20 -18.87
N ASP A 40 -21.81 6.02 -17.72
CA ASP A 40 -20.98 4.88 -17.40
C ASP A 40 -21.92 3.66 -17.41
N ASP A 41 -22.07 3.02 -18.57
CA ASP A 41 -23.01 1.92 -18.80
C ASP A 41 -22.69 0.80 -17.81
N GLU A 42 -23.50 0.69 -16.76
CA GLU A 42 -23.32 -0.29 -15.71
C GLU A 42 -23.39 -1.70 -16.31
N LEU A 43 -22.24 -2.36 -16.39
CA LEU A 43 -22.16 -3.75 -16.85
C LEU A 43 -22.43 -4.72 -15.69
N ASP A 44 -23.46 -5.56 -15.85
CA ASP A 44 -23.73 -6.70 -14.97
C ASP A 44 -23.06 -7.97 -15.50
N PHE A 45 -22.09 -8.49 -14.74
CA PHE A 45 -21.39 -9.73 -15.08
C PHE A 45 -22.04 -10.92 -14.37
N ARG A 46 -22.40 -11.96 -15.13
CA ARG A 46 -22.93 -13.24 -14.60
C ARG A 46 -22.04 -14.39 -15.01
N TRP A 47 -21.28 -14.93 -14.06
CA TRP A 47 -20.32 -15.99 -14.29
C TRP A 47 -20.81 -17.33 -13.73
N PRO A 48 -21.14 -18.33 -14.57
CA PRO A 48 -21.54 -19.65 -14.12
C PRO A 48 -20.34 -20.40 -13.54
N LEU A 49 -20.45 -20.87 -12.29
CA LEU A 49 -19.44 -21.71 -11.65
C LEU A 49 -19.58 -23.17 -12.11
N HIS A 50 -18.47 -23.91 -12.11
CA HIS A 50 -18.47 -25.34 -12.39
C HIS A 50 -19.43 -26.08 -11.46
N GLY A 51 -20.31 -26.91 -12.04
CA GLY A 51 -21.36 -27.62 -11.30
C GLY A 51 -22.75 -27.00 -11.42
N GLY A 52 -22.93 -25.89 -12.16
CA GLY A 52 -24.23 -25.40 -12.66
C GLY A 52 -25.22 -24.87 -11.61
N ALA A 53 -24.97 -25.11 -10.32
CA ALA A 53 -25.87 -24.73 -9.23
C ALA A 53 -25.62 -23.31 -8.71
N GLN A 54 -24.52 -22.65 -9.11
CA GLN A 54 -24.12 -21.35 -8.58
C GLN A 54 -23.69 -20.40 -9.71
N VAL A 55 -24.15 -19.15 -9.63
CA VAL A 55 -23.77 -18.06 -10.53
C VAL A 55 -23.19 -16.95 -9.66
N LEU A 56 -21.95 -16.55 -9.94
CA LEU A 56 -21.40 -15.31 -9.39
C LEU A 56 -21.93 -14.16 -10.23
N ALA A 57 -22.67 -13.25 -9.61
CA ALA A 57 -23.16 -12.05 -10.26
C ALA A 57 -22.54 -10.82 -9.57
N PHE A 58 -21.97 -9.91 -10.35
CA PHE A 58 -21.44 -8.65 -9.84
C PHE A 58 -21.58 -7.54 -10.89
N SER A 59 -21.90 -6.33 -10.43
CA SER A 59 -21.98 -5.13 -11.27
C SER A 59 -20.63 -4.43 -11.33
N SER A 60 -20.34 -3.78 -12.46
CA SER A 60 -19.23 -2.84 -12.62
C SER A 60 -19.22 -1.74 -11.55
N ARG A 61 -20.37 -1.37 -10.95
CA ARG A 61 -20.44 -0.44 -9.81
C ARG A 61 -19.66 -0.90 -8.58
N LEU A 62 -19.38 -2.19 -8.46
CA LEU A 62 -18.58 -2.72 -7.35
C LEU A 62 -17.09 -2.38 -7.50
N PHE A 63 -16.66 -2.00 -8.69
CA PHE A 63 -15.33 -1.48 -8.95
C PHE A 63 -15.43 0.04 -9.12
N PRO A 64 -14.74 0.85 -8.29
CA PRO A 64 -14.70 2.30 -8.51
C PRO A 64 -14.22 2.56 -9.94
N PRO A 65 -14.94 3.37 -10.74
CA PRO A 65 -14.48 3.70 -12.09
C PRO A 65 -13.11 4.36 -12.00
N MET A 66 -12.20 4.00 -12.90
CA MET A 66 -10.92 4.69 -13.01
C MET A 66 -11.20 6.16 -13.36
N LYS A 67 -11.02 7.06 -12.40
CA LYS A 67 -11.38 8.48 -12.56
C LYS A 67 -10.42 9.26 -13.47
N GLY A 68 -9.21 8.74 -13.71
CA GLY A 68 -8.20 9.36 -14.56
C GLY A 68 -6.78 9.23 -14.00
N TYR A 69 -5.85 10.02 -14.57
CA TYR A 69 -4.45 10.11 -14.17
C TYR A 69 -4.16 11.46 -13.51
N GLY A 70 -3.23 11.49 -12.55
CA GLY A 70 -2.80 12.72 -11.90
C GLY A 70 -1.29 12.74 -11.69
N LEU A 71 -0.69 13.92 -11.84
CA LEU A 71 0.74 14.13 -11.62
C LEU A 71 0.94 14.81 -10.25
N TYR A 72 1.75 14.19 -9.39
CA TYR A 72 1.98 14.65 -8.02
C TYR A 72 3.47 14.84 -7.76
N PRO A 73 4.08 15.99 -8.15
CA PRO A 73 5.54 16.19 -8.11
C PRO A 73 6.17 15.92 -6.72
N ARG A 74 5.47 16.29 -5.64
CA ARG A 74 5.93 16.03 -4.27
C ARG A 74 5.96 14.55 -3.92
N LEU A 75 4.99 13.78 -4.41
CA LEU A 75 4.95 12.33 -4.19
C LEU A 75 5.98 11.62 -5.08
N SER A 76 6.23 12.13 -6.28
CA SER A 76 7.24 11.58 -7.20
C SER A 76 8.66 11.62 -6.66
N ALA A 77 8.93 12.40 -5.61
CA ALA A 77 10.20 12.42 -4.89
C ALA A 77 10.35 11.28 -3.86
N VAL A 78 9.28 10.54 -3.55
CA VAL A 78 9.27 9.48 -2.53
C VAL A 78 9.74 8.18 -3.14
N ASN A 79 10.87 7.66 -2.67
CA ASN A 79 11.53 6.49 -3.24
C ASN A 79 10.78 5.16 -3.00
N HIS A 80 11.23 4.14 -3.73
CA HIS A 80 10.70 2.79 -3.63
C HIS A 80 11.30 1.96 -2.48
N SER A 81 10.48 1.16 -1.81
CA SER A 81 10.90 -0.02 -1.05
C SER A 81 9.87 -1.13 -1.19
N CYS A 82 10.31 -2.39 -1.38
CA CYS A 82 9.40 -3.55 -1.36
C CYS A 82 8.86 -3.85 0.05
N ASP A 83 9.46 -3.24 1.09
CA ASP A 83 8.93 -3.16 2.46
C ASP A 83 8.71 -1.67 2.80
N PRO A 84 7.60 -1.07 2.31
CA PRO A 84 7.41 0.37 2.35
C PRO A 84 7.08 0.86 3.76
N SER A 85 7.54 2.07 4.06
CA SER A 85 7.31 2.72 5.36
C SER A 85 6.03 3.56 5.39
N ALA A 86 5.51 3.93 4.21
CA ALA A 86 4.23 4.61 4.01
C ALA A 86 3.42 4.01 2.85
N GLU A 87 2.13 4.33 2.80
CA GLU A 87 1.21 3.99 1.71
C GLU A 87 0.50 5.23 1.19
N VAL A 88 0.08 5.14 -0.08
CA VAL A 88 -0.63 6.21 -0.78
C VAL A 88 -2.12 5.92 -0.72
N VAL A 89 -2.89 6.88 -0.21
CA VAL A 89 -4.35 6.83 -0.15
C VAL A 89 -4.92 7.98 -0.96
N PHE A 90 -5.76 7.65 -1.95
CA PHE A 90 -6.49 8.66 -2.71
C PHE A 90 -7.75 9.08 -1.92
N ALA A 91 -7.83 10.37 -1.60
CA ALA A 91 -8.95 10.96 -0.89
C ALA A 91 -9.76 11.85 -1.85
N GLY A 92 -10.96 11.42 -2.24
CA GLY A 92 -11.81 12.17 -3.17
C GLY A 92 -11.39 11.99 -4.63
N SER A 93 -11.23 13.10 -5.36
CA SER A 93 -10.92 13.07 -6.79
C SER A 93 -9.49 13.51 -7.14
N SER A 94 -8.88 14.41 -6.35
CA SER A 94 -7.56 15.00 -6.66
C SER A 94 -6.59 15.08 -5.48
N ARG A 95 -7.01 14.64 -4.28
CA ARG A 95 -6.16 14.68 -3.08
C ARG A 95 -5.55 13.32 -2.81
N LEU A 96 -4.30 13.37 -2.36
CA LEU A 96 -3.52 12.20 -2.02
C LEU A 96 -2.95 12.36 -0.62
N LEU A 97 -3.09 11.31 0.18
CA LEU A 97 -2.56 11.22 1.52
C LEU A 97 -1.43 10.20 1.52
N LEU A 98 -0.27 10.59 2.04
CA LEU A 98 0.83 9.69 2.32
C LEU A 98 0.78 9.31 3.79
N VAL A 99 0.43 8.05 4.07
CA VAL A 99 0.14 7.57 5.43
C VAL A 99 1.24 6.62 5.87
N ALA A 100 1.87 6.91 7.01
CA ALA A 100 2.89 6.03 7.56
C ALA A 100 2.26 4.71 8.04
N ARG A 101 2.86 3.57 7.65
CA ARG A 101 2.42 2.21 8.03
C ARG A 101 3.05 1.75 9.36
N ARG A 102 4.10 2.44 9.80
CA ARG A 102 4.82 2.18 11.04
C ARG A 102 5.36 3.49 11.60
N ASN A 103 5.81 3.46 12.86
CA ASN A 103 6.53 4.59 13.43
C ASN A 103 7.84 4.82 12.65
N LEU A 104 8.12 6.09 12.38
CA LEU A 104 9.31 6.56 11.68
C LEU A 104 10.19 7.35 12.66
N ALA A 105 11.49 7.13 12.59
CA ALA A 105 12.45 7.96 13.32
C ALA A 105 12.72 9.27 12.58
N ALA A 106 13.18 10.29 13.31
CA ALA A 106 13.63 11.53 12.67
C ALA A 106 14.83 11.25 11.75
N GLY A 107 14.76 11.75 10.51
CA GLY A 107 15.77 11.50 9.48
C GLY A 107 15.66 10.13 8.78
N GLU A 108 14.68 9.30 9.14
CA GLU A 108 14.38 8.07 8.40
C GLU A 108 13.72 8.41 7.05
N GLU A 109 14.14 7.73 6.00
CA GLU A 109 13.58 7.91 4.66
C GLU A 109 12.15 7.35 4.57
N VAL A 110 11.26 8.11 3.95
CA VAL A 110 9.91 7.66 3.64
C VAL A 110 9.93 6.97 2.28
N CYS A 111 9.46 5.73 2.24
CA CYS A 111 9.40 4.93 1.01
C CYS A 111 7.99 4.37 0.78
N ILE A 112 7.58 4.29 -0.48
CA ILE A 112 6.34 3.65 -0.93
C ILE A 112 6.63 2.45 -1.83
N SER A 113 5.64 1.60 -2.10
CA SER A 113 5.76 0.54 -3.11
C SER A 113 5.30 1.06 -4.47
N TYR A 114 6.12 0.89 -5.49
CA TYR A 114 5.77 1.23 -6.89
C TYR A 114 5.14 0.05 -7.63
N ILE A 115 5.28 -1.13 -7.04
CA ILE A 115 4.80 -2.41 -7.55
C ILE A 115 3.86 -3.01 -6.53
N ASP A 116 3.19 -4.10 -6.90
CA ASP A 116 2.48 -4.90 -5.93
C ASP A 116 3.46 -5.46 -4.88
N HIS A 117 3.20 -5.13 -3.62
CA HIS A 117 4.03 -5.54 -2.49
C HIS A 117 3.76 -6.98 -2.06
N GLU A 118 2.68 -7.61 -2.56
CA GLU A 118 2.35 -9.02 -2.29
C GLU A 118 3.22 -10.02 -3.09
N VAL A 119 4.01 -9.53 -4.06
CA VAL A 119 4.95 -10.35 -4.83
C VAL A 119 6.09 -10.85 -3.94
N GLU A 120 6.15 -12.16 -3.70
CA GLU A 120 7.10 -12.80 -2.78
C GLU A 120 8.46 -13.08 -3.41
N GLU A 121 8.49 -13.38 -4.71
CA GLU A 121 9.71 -13.78 -5.42
C GLU A 121 10.57 -12.54 -5.74
N ARG A 122 11.89 -12.65 -5.56
CA ARG A 122 12.79 -11.48 -5.66
C ARG A 122 12.98 -11.08 -7.12
N GLU A 123 13.14 -12.02 -8.01
CA GLU A 123 13.39 -11.77 -9.44
C GLU A 123 12.17 -11.09 -10.06
N GLU A 124 10.95 -11.53 -9.74
CA GLU A 124 9.69 -10.91 -10.13
C GLU A 124 9.59 -9.45 -9.64
N ARG A 125 9.94 -9.16 -8.38
CA ARG A 125 9.96 -7.78 -7.88
C ARG A 125 10.97 -6.91 -8.62
N GLN A 126 12.18 -7.40 -8.88
CA GLN A 126 13.19 -6.63 -9.61
C GLN A 126 12.75 -6.39 -11.05
N LYS A 127 12.22 -7.41 -11.72
CA LYS A 127 11.70 -7.32 -13.08
C LYS A 127 10.55 -6.31 -13.20
N ALA A 128 9.67 -6.26 -12.21
CA ALA A 128 8.60 -5.26 -12.15
C ALA A 128 9.12 -3.82 -11.99
N LEU A 129 10.35 -3.64 -11.51
CA LEU A 129 11.02 -2.35 -11.36
C LEU A 129 11.90 -1.96 -12.56
N ASP A 130 12.12 -2.87 -13.53
CA ASP A 130 13.00 -2.62 -14.68
C ASP A 130 12.60 -1.36 -15.46
N SER A 131 11.29 -1.08 -15.56
CA SER A 131 10.76 0.12 -16.23
C SER A 131 11.14 1.44 -15.53
N TYR A 132 11.48 1.39 -14.24
CA TYR A 132 11.92 2.55 -13.46
C TYR A 132 13.44 2.76 -13.52
N GLY A 133 14.20 1.82 -14.09
CA GLY A 133 15.64 1.99 -14.33
C GLY A 133 16.54 1.92 -13.10
N PHE A 134 16.11 1.25 -12.01
CA PHE A 134 16.92 1.02 -10.82
C PHE A 134 16.80 -0.41 -10.30
N THR A 135 17.71 -0.83 -9.44
CA THR A 135 17.67 -2.14 -8.74
C THR A 135 17.39 -1.92 -7.26
N CYS A 136 16.33 -2.53 -6.72
CA CYS A 136 15.98 -2.34 -5.32
C CYS A 136 16.90 -3.14 -4.38
N ASP A 137 17.43 -2.50 -3.34
CA ASP A 137 18.30 -3.10 -2.33
C ASP A 137 17.68 -3.14 -0.91
N CYS A 138 16.35 -3.01 -0.81
CA CYS A 138 15.64 -3.04 0.47
C CYS A 138 15.81 -4.37 1.22
N VAL A 139 15.34 -4.44 2.48
CA VAL A 139 15.48 -5.63 3.34
C VAL A 139 14.92 -6.90 2.71
N ARG A 140 13.83 -6.82 1.92
CA ARG A 140 13.26 -7.97 1.19
C ARG A 140 14.08 -8.38 -0.04
N CYS A 141 14.85 -7.46 -0.63
CA CYS A 141 15.64 -7.69 -1.83
C CYS A 141 17.10 -7.99 -1.55
N ARG A 142 17.59 -7.73 -0.32
CA ARG A 142 18.91 -8.17 0.10
C ARG A 142 18.97 -9.69 0.14
N PRO A 143 20.04 -10.31 -0.41
CA PRO A 143 20.22 -11.74 -0.28
C PRO A 143 20.27 -12.10 1.21
N ALA A 144 19.48 -13.09 1.63
CA ALA A 144 19.49 -13.55 3.01
C ALA A 144 20.91 -13.96 3.39
N THR A 145 21.58 -13.17 4.23
CA THR A 145 22.88 -13.55 4.77
C THR A 145 22.70 -14.88 5.50
N ALA A 146 23.37 -15.91 5.01
CA ALA A 146 23.22 -17.26 5.52
C ALA A 146 23.43 -17.32 7.05
N LYS A 147 22.45 -17.94 7.73
CA LYS A 147 22.47 -18.54 9.08
C LYS A 147 22.23 -17.61 10.28
N ARG A 148 21.02 -17.75 10.84
CA ARG A 148 20.89 -18.08 12.26
C ARG A 148 20.10 -19.39 12.39
N LYS A 149 20.82 -20.52 12.40
CA LYS A 149 20.27 -21.79 12.90
C LYS A 149 19.87 -21.55 14.36
N THR A 150 18.63 -21.14 14.62
CA THR A 150 18.09 -21.22 15.98
C THR A 150 18.10 -22.70 16.34
N LYS A 151 19.05 -23.10 17.19
CA LYS A 151 18.99 -24.34 17.96
C LYS A 151 17.64 -24.35 18.71
N ARG A 152 16.56 -24.81 18.08
CA ARG A 152 15.30 -25.20 18.76
C ARG A 152 15.46 -26.55 19.48
N LYS A 153 16.67 -26.89 19.93
CA LYS A 153 17.00 -28.12 20.66
C LYS A 153 18.02 -27.84 21.77
N ALA A 154 17.65 -26.96 22.71
CA ALA A 154 18.38 -26.78 23.97
C ALA A 154 17.50 -26.28 25.15
N ALA A 155 16.28 -25.80 24.92
CA ALA A 155 15.38 -25.39 26.02
C ALA A 155 14.56 -26.56 26.65
N ALA A 156 14.52 -27.74 26.00
CA ALA A 156 13.80 -28.91 26.53
C ALA A 156 14.63 -29.79 27.48
N ALA A 157 15.96 -29.69 27.45
CA ALA A 157 16.86 -30.51 28.29
C ALA A 157 17.09 -29.89 29.69
N ALA A 158 17.13 -28.56 29.80
CA ALA A 158 17.36 -27.87 31.08
C ALA A 158 16.18 -27.98 32.07
N ARG A 159 14.96 -28.26 31.60
CA ARG A 159 13.77 -28.40 32.46
C ARG A 159 13.65 -29.78 33.14
N ARG A 160 14.43 -30.78 32.71
CA ARG A 160 14.42 -32.13 33.34
C ARG A 160 15.42 -32.27 34.49
N ALA A 161 16.47 -31.43 34.55
CA ALA A 161 17.42 -31.44 35.65
C ALA A 161 16.87 -30.76 36.92
N GLY A 162 16.11 -29.66 36.78
CA GLY A 162 15.57 -28.91 37.93
C GLY A 162 14.44 -29.61 38.70
N LYS A 163 13.77 -30.62 38.12
CA LYS A 163 12.65 -31.32 38.78
C LYS A 163 13.08 -32.50 39.67
N ARG A 164 14.33 -32.95 39.58
CA ARG A 164 14.88 -34.02 40.44
C ARG A 164 15.48 -33.51 41.75
N ALA A 165 15.87 -32.24 41.82
CA ALA A 165 16.44 -31.64 43.03
C ALA A 165 15.40 -31.17 44.06
N ARG A 166 14.10 -31.14 43.73
CA ARG A 166 13.02 -30.70 44.62
C ARG A 166 12.17 -31.82 45.22
N ALA A 167 12.53 -33.08 44.96
CA ALA A 167 11.85 -34.26 45.50
C ALA A 167 12.71 -35.03 46.53
N ALA A 168 13.84 -34.45 46.96
CA ALA A 168 14.77 -35.02 47.94
C ALA A 168 15.09 -34.04 49.09
N ALA A 169 14.21 -33.05 49.32
CA ALA A 169 14.22 -32.16 50.48
C ALA A 169 12.85 -32.20 51.14
#